data_AF-A0A1A0I7X0-F1
#
_entry.id   AF-A0A1A0I7X0-F1
#
_cell.length_a   1.000
_cell.length_b   1.000
_cell.length_c   1.000
_cell.angle_alpha   90.00
_cell.angle_beta   90.00
_cell.angle_gamma   90.00
#
_symmetry.space_group_name_H-M   'P 1'
#
loop_
_entity.id
_entity.type
_entity.pdbx_description
1 polymer ?
#
loop_
_entity_poly.entity_id
_entity_poly.type
_entity_poly.pdbx_seq_one_letter_code
_entity_poly.pdbx_strand_id
1 'polypeptide(L)'
;MSHIGSAIRAADNSIGWISSVVPAVGAVTIRINEVAITVDAAFPRDVISVVGPDVDTLSAAGGVFRDVAAIDALTAAADGDSLTGPELSDEFVRIAVLSAVRQCHLGDLDGIALLLDRAYAASLAGDDDAAATFYRLSSIGAELIADDLVRGGVAGAVVDAFGLYMRSAPADSIPSDIRSAIDQSLQELEGQSDNLWTYTFDESVAVADVAMGHFDSSLTSAITVDVLNDLNAVPPRLLIFNGPGLPDVFATPAEPGLAEVSAQLRDNVDETSSEVAELFAVAADSTSGNLVGFAPCQVSGRTVAARIPLQGREFTGLHFAIVGAGFNPVELHLDDLGVGVSKADRYCRYAWTLHRVAGAALSGSGIGTSGAQIDQNRTHIAETLTSARASAQSALDAVRGLCDDYEDSRELQAYADAVRRLRDLIDSDPVFDGPTRPGFAELYALVSE
;
A
#
# COMPACT_ATOMS: atom_id res chain seq x y z
N MET A 1 -10.01 -14.28 12.74
CA MET A 1 -9.65 -14.81 14.09
C MET A 1 -9.98 -13.69 15.03
N SER A 2 -11.14 -13.72 15.69
CA SER A 2 -11.70 -12.51 16.27
C SER A 2 -10.90 -12.04 17.50
N HIS A 3 -10.43 -10.80 17.47
CA HIS A 3 -9.55 -10.21 18.49
C HIS A 3 -10.35 -9.76 19.72
N ILE A 4 -9.71 -9.73 20.89
CA ILE A 4 -10.31 -9.10 22.08
C ILE A 4 -9.82 -7.65 22.12
N GLY A 5 -10.75 -6.72 22.30
CA GLY A 5 -10.48 -5.30 22.43
C GLY A 5 -11.40 -4.65 23.45
N SER A 6 -11.25 -3.34 23.62
CA SER A 6 -12.01 -2.56 24.59
C SER A 6 -13.02 -1.66 23.87
N ALA A 7 -14.25 -1.61 24.39
CA ALA A 7 -15.22 -0.59 24.02
C ALA A 7 -14.75 0.79 24.53
N ILE A 8 -15.03 1.82 23.73
CA ILE A 8 -14.66 3.21 24.00
C ILE A 8 -15.94 4.06 23.99
N ARG A 9 -16.04 4.94 24.98
CA ARG A 9 -17.04 6.02 25.05
C ARG A 9 -16.32 7.34 25.30
N ALA A 10 -16.24 8.18 24.28
CA ALA A 10 -15.61 9.48 24.40
C ALA A 10 -16.59 10.55 24.93
N ALA A 11 -16.05 11.66 25.41
CA ALA A 11 -16.82 12.78 25.95
C ALA A 11 -17.66 13.52 24.89
N ASP A 12 -17.34 13.38 23.61
CA ASP A 12 -18.07 13.94 22.48
C ASP A 12 -19.23 13.04 21.98
N ASN A 13 -19.54 11.98 22.74
CA ASN A 13 -20.47 10.89 22.41
C ASN A 13 -19.98 9.90 21.34
N SER A 14 -18.76 10.05 20.83
CA SER A 14 -18.22 9.05 19.93
C SER A 14 -18.05 7.71 20.63
N ILE A 15 -18.32 6.67 19.86
CA ILE A 15 -18.36 5.28 20.29
C ILE A 15 -17.43 4.48 19.42
N GLY A 16 -16.66 3.59 20.02
CA GLY A 16 -15.80 2.72 19.25
C GLY A 16 -15.37 1.48 19.98
N TRP A 17 -14.60 0.67 19.28
CA TRP A 17 -13.90 -0.50 19.81
C TRP A 17 -12.48 -0.49 19.25
N ILE A 18 -11.50 -0.79 20.10
CA ILE A 18 -10.09 -0.86 19.71
C ILE A 18 -9.47 -2.15 20.26
N SER A 19 -8.82 -2.88 19.35
CA SER A 19 -8.00 -4.06 19.61
C SER A 19 -6.63 -3.68 20.16
N SER A 20 -5.97 -4.60 20.87
CA SER A 20 -4.54 -4.48 21.20
C SER A 20 -3.62 -4.94 20.07
N VAL A 21 -4.17 -5.37 18.92
CA VAL A 21 -3.40 -5.87 17.78
C VAL A 21 -2.72 -4.72 17.06
N VAL A 22 -1.42 -4.89 16.82
CA VAL A 22 -0.60 -4.00 15.99
C VAL A 22 -0.64 -4.49 14.54
N PRO A 23 -0.80 -3.61 13.53
CA PRO A 23 -0.73 -4.01 12.13
C PRO A 23 0.71 -4.40 11.74
N ALA A 24 0.87 -5.46 10.94
CA ALA A 24 2.17 -5.90 10.45
C ALA A 24 2.60 -5.20 9.15
N VAL A 25 1.67 -4.90 8.24
CA VAL A 25 1.97 -4.27 6.95
C VAL A 25 1.66 -2.78 6.97
N GLY A 26 0.50 -2.43 7.53
CA GLY A 26 0.07 -1.05 7.67
C GLY A 26 -1.39 -0.96 8.07
N ALA A 27 -1.73 0.06 8.84
CA ALA A 27 -3.11 0.37 9.19
C ALA A 27 -3.84 0.98 7.98
N VAL A 28 -4.93 0.36 7.57
CA VAL A 28 -5.79 0.83 6.49
C VAL A 28 -7.13 1.22 7.09
N THR A 29 -7.49 2.50 6.97
CA THR A 29 -8.78 3.00 7.45
C THR A 29 -9.72 3.21 6.27
N ILE A 30 -10.83 2.47 6.26
CA ILE A 30 -11.96 2.71 5.36
C ILE A 30 -13.02 3.52 6.10
N ARG A 31 -13.68 4.45 5.40
CA ARG A 31 -14.80 5.23 5.95
C ARG A 31 -16.08 4.85 5.23
N ILE A 32 -17.05 4.36 5.99
CA ILE A 32 -18.39 4.05 5.50
C ILE A 32 -19.34 5.01 6.21
N ASN A 33 -19.91 5.97 5.47
CA ASN A 33 -20.56 7.13 6.05
C ASN A 33 -19.61 7.85 7.04
N GLU A 34 -20.03 8.02 8.28
CA GLU A 34 -19.24 8.64 9.35
C GLU A 34 -18.51 7.60 10.24
N VAL A 35 -18.59 6.31 9.92
CA VAL A 35 -17.90 5.25 10.66
C VAL A 35 -16.53 4.97 10.04
N ALA A 36 -15.48 5.14 10.84
CA ALA A 36 -14.11 4.78 10.50
C ALA A 36 -13.80 3.36 10.97
N ILE A 37 -13.32 2.51 10.06
CA ILE A 37 -12.96 1.12 10.35
C ILE A 37 -11.52 0.91 9.90
N THR A 38 -10.67 0.46 10.83
CA THR A 38 -9.25 0.22 10.60
C THR A 38 -8.95 -1.27 10.64
N VAL A 39 -8.18 -1.74 9.67
CA VAL A 39 -7.70 -3.13 9.55
C VAL A 39 -6.19 -3.13 9.28
N ASP A 40 -5.54 -4.28 9.45
CA ASP A 40 -4.21 -4.51 8.86
C ASP A 40 -4.38 -4.79 7.35
N ALA A 41 -3.56 -4.16 6.51
CA ALA A 41 -3.46 -4.45 5.08
C ALA A 41 -3.30 -5.95 4.77
N ALA A 42 -2.60 -6.71 5.63
CA ALA A 42 -2.45 -8.16 5.48
C ALA A 42 -3.68 -8.97 5.88
N PHE A 43 -4.50 -8.45 6.79
CA PHE A 43 -5.65 -9.15 7.37
C PHE A 43 -6.92 -8.29 7.26
N PRO A 44 -7.39 -7.99 6.04
CA PRO A 44 -8.43 -7.01 5.78
C PRO A 44 -9.81 -7.40 6.34
N ARG A 45 -10.00 -8.63 6.82
CA ARG A 45 -11.23 -9.07 7.48
C ARG A 45 -11.26 -8.76 8.97
N ASP A 46 -10.11 -8.80 9.62
CA ASP A 46 -10.01 -8.68 11.07
C ASP A 46 -9.89 -7.19 11.43
N VAL A 47 -10.94 -6.65 12.06
CA VAL A 47 -10.97 -5.24 12.47
C VAL A 47 -9.99 -5.02 13.62
N ILE A 48 -9.18 -3.96 13.50
CA ILE A 48 -8.30 -3.44 14.55
C ILE A 48 -9.03 -2.38 15.36
N SER A 49 -9.75 -1.48 14.69
CA SER A 49 -10.59 -0.50 15.37
C SER A 49 -11.82 -0.14 14.56
N VAL A 50 -12.90 0.20 15.25
CA VAL A 50 -14.08 0.84 14.66
C VAL A 50 -14.46 2.03 15.53
N VAL A 51 -14.73 3.18 14.90
CA VAL A 51 -15.14 4.41 15.59
C VAL A 51 -16.26 5.06 14.79
N GLY A 52 -17.37 5.37 15.46
CA GLY A 52 -18.50 6.14 14.93
C GLY A 52 -18.82 7.35 15.81
N PRO A 53 -19.51 8.35 15.26
CA PRO A 53 -19.83 9.59 15.99
C PRO A 53 -20.85 9.38 17.12
N ASP A 54 -21.74 8.40 16.98
CA ASP A 54 -22.76 8.04 17.95
C ASP A 54 -23.26 6.60 17.74
N VAL A 55 -24.11 6.15 18.68
CA VAL A 55 -24.70 4.80 18.68
C VAL A 55 -25.57 4.56 17.44
N ASP A 56 -26.41 5.52 17.07
CA ASP A 56 -27.36 5.36 15.96
C ASP A 56 -26.63 5.15 14.63
N THR A 57 -25.57 5.94 14.40
CA THR A 57 -24.71 5.85 13.23
C THR A 57 -23.95 4.53 13.17
N LEU A 58 -23.40 4.08 14.30
CA LEU A 58 -22.70 2.80 14.37
C LEU A 58 -23.64 1.61 14.17
N SER A 59 -24.85 1.64 14.77
CA SER A 59 -25.89 0.63 14.56
C SER A 59 -26.36 0.59 13.10
N ALA A 60 -26.53 1.75 12.45
CA ALA A 60 -26.88 1.81 11.04
C ALA A 60 -25.81 1.18 10.12
N ALA A 61 -24.54 1.22 10.54
CA ALA A 61 -23.44 0.55 9.84
C ALA A 61 -23.36 -0.97 10.10
N GLY A 62 -24.31 -1.57 10.83
CA GLY A 62 -24.28 -3.00 11.16
C GLY A 62 -24.11 -3.94 9.96
N GLY A 63 -24.67 -3.57 8.79
CA GLY A 63 -24.53 -4.32 7.54
C GLY A 63 -23.12 -4.38 6.96
N VAL A 64 -22.18 -3.58 7.48
CA VAL A 64 -20.76 -3.62 7.10
C VAL A 64 -20.05 -4.86 7.67
N PHE A 65 -20.60 -5.40 8.76
CA PHE A 65 -19.98 -6.45 9.53
C PHE A 65 -20.66 -7.79 9.26
N ARG A 66 -19.86 -8.85 9.32
CA ARG A 66 -20.34 -10.22 9.14
C ARG A 66 -21.31 -10.65 10.23
N ASP A 67 -21.09 -10.16 11.45
CA ASP A 67 -21.94 -10.41 12.60
C ASP A 67 -22.48 -9.09 13.17
N VAL A 68 -23.74 -8.80 12.87
CA VAL A 68 -24.44 -7.61 13.38
C VAL A 68 -24.53 -7.64 14.90
N ALA A 69 -24.58 -8.82 15.53
CA ALA A 69 -24.67 -8.94 16.98
C ALA A 69 -23.40 -8.41 17.69
N ALA A 70 -22.24 -8.41 17.01
CA ALA A 70 -21.02 -7.80 17.54
C ALA A 70 -21.18 -6.27 17.69
N ILE A 71 -21.91 -5.62 16.77
CA ILE A 71 -22.21 -4.19 16.83
C ILE A 71 -23.28 -3.89 17.86
N ASP A 72 -24.30 -4.73 17.98
CA ASP A 72 -25.30 -4.62 19.04
C ASP A 72 -24.66 -4.76 20.44
N ALA A 73 -23.72 -5.69 20.60
CA ALA A 73 -22.94 -5.84 21.82
C ALA A 73 -22.08 -4.59 22.10
N LEU A 74 -21.42 -4.06 21.06
CA LEU A 74 -20.60 -2.85 21.18
C LEU A 74 -21.42 -1.62 21.58
N THR A 75 -22.60 -1.43 21.00
CA THR A 75 -23.48 -0.30 21.31
C THR A 75 -24.08 -0.38 22.71
N ALA A 76 -24.32 -1.60 23.22
CA ALA A 76 -24.78 -1.82 24.59
C ALA A 76 -23.68 -1.75 25.67
N ALA A 77 -22.41 -1.85 25.30
CA ALA A 77 -21.30 -1.93 26.24
C ALA A 77 -20.99 -0.61 26.96
N ALA A 78 -20.41 -0.71 28.16
CA ALA A 78 -19.83 0.43 28.87
C ALA A 78 -18.40 0.73 28.37
N ASP A 79 -17.88 1.91 28.73
CA ASP A 79 -16.49 2.26 28.47
C ASP A 79 -15.53 1.27 29.16
N GLY A 80 -14.53 0.78 28.42
CA GLY A 80 -13.55 -0.19 28.90
C GLY A 80 -14.04 -1.66 28.92
N ASP A 81 -15.28 -1.94 28.54
CA ASP A 81 -15.77 -3.32 28.47
C ASP A 81 -14.98 -4.12 27.43
N SER A 82 -14.55 -5.33 27.82
CA SER A 82 -13.82 -6.25 26.95
C SER A 82 -14.78 -7.00 26.03
N LEU A 83 -14.63 -6.80 24.73
CA LEU A 83 -15.48 -7.40 23.69
C LEU A 83 -14.64 -8.07 22.61
N THR A 84 -15.22 -9.10 22.00
CA THR A 84 -14.71 -9.66 20.75
C THR A 84 -14.95 -8.67 19.61
N GLY A 85 -13.93 -8.44 18.80
CA GLY A 85 -13.93 -7.51 17.68
C GLY A 85 -14.80 -8.01 16.53
N PRO A 86 -15.48 -7.09 15.81
CA PRO A 86 -16.27 -7.45 14.66
C PRO A 86 -15.37 -7.88 13.49
N GLU A 87 -15.92 -8.68 12.58
CA GLU A 87 -15.27 -9.03 11.31
C GLU A 87 -16.02 -8.36 10.16
N LEU A 88 -15.30 -7.90 9.12
CA LEU A 88 -15.92 -7.33 7.93
C LEU A 88 -16.65 -8.40 7.09
N SER A 89 -17.76 -8.00 6.46
CA SER A 89 -18.40 -8.79 5.40
C SER A 89 -17.52 -8.81 4.14
N ASP A 90 -17.80 -9.72 3.21
CA ASP A 90 -16.93 -9.96 2.04
C ASP A 90 -16.81 -8.74 1.12
N GLU A 91 -17.88 -7.97 0.97
CA GLU A 91 -17.93 -6.74 0.20
C GLU A 91 -16.97 -5.69 0.78
N PHE A 92 -17.00 -5.50 2.11
CA PHE A 92 -16.14 -4.53 2.80
C PHE A 92 -14.71 -5.03 2.97
N VAL A 93 -14.48 -6.35 3.02
CA VAL A 93 -13.14 -6.94 2.86
C VAL A 93 -12.54 -6.54 1.52
N ARG A 94 -13.31 -6.58 0.43
CA ARG A 94 -12.83 -6.15 -0.89
C ARG A 94 -12.43 -4.68 -0.90
N ILE A 95 -13.22 -3.80 -0.29
CA ILE A 95 -12.90 -2.36 -0.16
C ILE A 95 -11.61 -2.16 0.63
N ALA A 96 -11.45 -2.87 1.75
CA ALA A 96 -10.25 -2.83 2.57
C ALA A 96 -9.01 -3.31 1.80
N VAL A 97 -9.12 -4.40 1.03
CA VAL A 97 -8.04 -4.93 0.18
C VAL A 97 -7.59 -3.89 -0.85
N LEU A 98 -8.51 -3.28 -1.60
CA LEU A 98 -8.15 -2.32 -2.64
C LEU A 98 -7.58 -1.02 -2.03
N SER A 99 -8.05 -0.64 -0.85
CA SER A 99 -7.47 0.46 -0.08
C SER A 99 -6.05 0.13 0.40
N ALA A 100 -5.82 -1.09 0.87
CA ALA A 100 -4.52 -1.60 1.27
C ALA A 100 -3.53 -1.62 0.10
N VAL A 101 -3.94 -2.11 -1.07
CA VAL A 101 -3.11 -2.10 -2.29
C VAL A 101 -2.69 -0.68 -2.62
N ARG A 102 -3.63 0.26 -2.68
CA ARG A 102 -3.31 1.66 -2.98
C ARG A 102 -2.35 2.31 -1.96
N GLN A 103 -2.45 1.94 -0.68
CA GLN A 103 -1.69 2.58 0.41
C GLN A 103 -0.35 1.90 0.69
N CYS A 104 -0.24 0.59 0.51
CA CYS A 104 0.88 -0.20 1.01
C CYS A 104 1.65 -0.95 -0.09
N HIS A 105 1.08 -1.13 -1.28
CA HIS A 105 1.73 -1.89 -2.35
C HIS A 105 2.95 -1.13 -2.87
N LEU A 106 4.07 -1.84 -3.01
CA LEU A 106 5.36 -1.24 -3.40
C LEU A 106 5.66 -1.35 -4.90
N GLY A 107 4.93 -2.17 -5.65
CA GLY A 107 5.07 -2.25 -7.11
C GLY A 107 4.44 -1.05 -7.84
N ASP A 108 4.82 -0.87 -9.10
CA ASP A 108 4.28 0.16 -9.98
C ASP A 108 2.89 -0.25 -10.47
N LEU A 109 1.87 0.45 -9.96
CA LEU A 109 0.49 0.22 -10.32
C LEU A 109 -0.04 1.40 -11.13
N ASP A 110 -0.75 1.10 -12.21
CA ASP A 110 -1.39 2.12 -13.03
C ASP A 110 -2.47 2.88 -12.24
N GLY A 111 -2.42 4.21 -12.31
CA GLY A 111 -3.31 5.09 -11.55
C GLY A 111 -4.77 4.99 -11.99
N ILE A 112 -5.05 4.74 -13.27
CA ILE A 112 -6.40 4.53 -13.78
C ILE A 112 -6.91 3.16 -13.34
N ALA A 113 -6.09 2.12 -13.39
CA ALA A 113 -6.47 0.80 -12.91
C ALA A 113 -6.80 0.82 -11.40
N LEU A 114 -6.03 1.56 -10.59
CA LEU A 114 -6.35 1.81 -9.18
C LEU A 114 -7.66 2.59 -9.00
N LEU A 115 -7.96 3.53 -9.89
CA LEU A 115 -9.22 4.28 -9.87
C LEU A 115 -10.42 3.40 -10.21
N LEU A 116 -10.25 2.47 -11.15
CA LEU A 116 -11.24 1.44 -11.49
C LEU A 116 -11.47 0.46 -10.34
N ASP A 117 -10.42 0.06 -9.62
CA ASP A 117 -10.53 -0.71 -8.39
C ASP A 117 -11.39 0.02 -7.34
N ARG A 118 -11.18 1.33 -7.16
CA ARG A 118 -12.02 2.15 -6.25
C ARG A 118 -13.47 2.26 -6.71
N ALA A 119 -13.69 2.44 -8.02
CA ALA A 119 -15.02 2.53 -8.60
C ALA A 119 -15.82 1.24 -8.37
N TYR A 120 -15.18 0.09 -8.63
CA TYR A 120 -15.76 -1.23 -8.39
C TYR A 120 -16.04 -1.49 -6.90
N ALA A 121 -15.10 -1.13 -6.01
CA ALA A 121 -15.31 -1.23 -4.56
C ALA A 121 -16.50 -0.39 -4.06
N ALA A 122 -16.65 0.84 -4.54
CA ALA A 122 -17.79 1.69 -4.20
C ALA A 122 -19.13 1.08 -4.69
N SER A 123 -19.14 0.51 -5.90
CA SER A 123 -20.31 -0.19 -6.44
C SER A 123 -20.70 -1.40 -5.59
N LEU A 124 -19.72 -2.21 -5.14
CA LEU A 124 -19.97 -3.32 -4.20
C LEU A 124 -20.52 -2.87 -2.85
N ALA A 125 -20.14 -1.67 -2.39
CA ALA A 125 -20.63 -1.07 -1.16
C ALA A 125 -22.06 -0.52 -1.27
N GLY A 126 -22.60 -0.43 -2.49
CA GLY A 126 -23.85 0.29 -2.79
C GLY A 126 -23.71 1.82 -2.72
N ASP A 127 -22.49 2.35 -2.80
CA ASP A 127 -22.23 3.81 -2.88
C ASP A 127 -22.22 4.23 -4.36
N ASP A 128 -23.41 4.33 -4.94
CA ASP A 128 -23.61 4.64 -6.36
C ASP A 128 -23.03 6.00 -6.76
N ASP A 129 -23.07 7.00 -5.86
CA ASP A 129 -22.57 8.35 -6.13
C ASP A 129 -21.04 8.38 -6.21
N ALA A 130 -20.35 7.72 -5.26
CA ALA A 130 -18.90 7.58 -5.31
C ALA A 130 -18.47 6.71 -6.49
N ALA A 131 -19.16 5.59 -6.73
CA ALA A 131 -18.89 4.70 -7.86
C ALA A 131 -19.01 5.45 -9.19
N ALA A 132 -20.13 6.15 -9.41
CA ALA A 132 -20.35 6.92 -10.63
C ALA A 132 -19.29 8.02 -10.82
N THR A 133 -18.84 8.64 -9.73
CA THR A 133 -17.77 9.64 -9.78
C THR A 133 -16.44 9.04 -10.20
N PHE A 134 -16.03 7.91 -9.61
CA PHE A 134 -14.77 7.27 -9.99
C PHE A 134 -14.82 6.72 -11.41
N TYR A 135 -15.92 6.10 -11.85
CA TYR A 135 -16.06 5.63 -13.24
C TYR A 135 -16.00 6.78 -14.26
N ARG A 136 -16.61 7.93 -13.96
CA ARG A 136 -16.48 9.14 -14.81
C ARG A 136 -15.04 9.63 -14.89
N LEU A 137 -14.32 9.66 -13.77
CA LEU A 137 -12.93 10.11 -13.73
C LEU A 137 -11.99 9.15 -14.47
N SER A 138 -12.29 7.84 -14.46
CA SER A 138 -11.48 6.83 -15.14
C SER A 138 -11.87 6.61 -16.60
N SER A 139 -12.96 7.18 -17.12
CA SER A 139 -13.58 6.70 -18.37
C SER A 139 -12.64 6.73 -19.57
N ILE A 140 -11.91 7.83 -19.77
CA ILE A 140 -10.94 7.97 -20.88
C ILE A 140 -9.76 7.02 -20.69
N GLY A 141 -9.26 6.89 -19.46
CA GLY A 141 -8.18 5.94 -19.17
C GLY A 141 -8.63 4.49 -19.36
N ALA A 142 -9.88 4.15 -19.04
CA ALA A 142 -10.44 2.82 -19.23
C ALA A 142 -10.55 2.46 -20.71
N GLU A 143 -10.87 3.44 -21.59
CA GLU A 143 -10.82 3.25 -23.04
C GLU A 143 -9.39 2.95 -23.52
N LEU A 144 -8.40 3.70 -23.02
CA LEU A 144 -6.99 3.47 -23.35
C LEU A 144 -6.50 2.10 -22.88
N ILE A 145 -6.89 1.67 -21.68
CA ILE A 145 -6.62 0.33 -21.16
C ILE A 145 -7.29 -0.74 -22.05
N ALA A 146 -8.54 -0.54 -22.45
CA ALA A 146 -9.22 -1.48 -23.33
C ALA A 146 -8.49 -1.65 -24.68
N ASP A 147 -8.06 -0.54 -25.28
CA ASP A 147 -7.26 -0.53 -26.50
C ASP A 147 -5.90 -1.21 -26.31
N ASP A 148 -5.25 -0.99 -25.17
CA ASP A 148 -3.96 -1.57 -24.83
C ASP A 148 -4.05 -3.08 -24.69
N LEU A 149 -5.08 -3.57 -23.99
CA LEU A 149 -5.37 -5.00 -23.88
C LEU A 149 -5.61 -5.65 -25.25
N VAL A 150 -6.35 -4.98 -26.15
CA VAL A 150 -6.56 -5.44 -27.54
C VAL A 150 -5.25 -5.48 -28.32
N ARG A 151 -4.44 -4.40 -28.26
CA ARG A 151 -3.17 -4.31 -28.97
C ARG A 151 -2.16 -5.34 -28.47
N GLY A 152 -2.12 -5.58 -27.17
CA GLY A 152 -1.29 -6.59 -26.54
C GLY A 152 -1.78 -8.03 -26.77
N GLY A 153 -3.00 -8.21 -27.29
CA GLY A 153 -3.61 -9.53 -27.46
C GLY A 153 -3.79 -10.26 -26.13
N VAL A 154 -4.06 -9.50 -25.06
CA VAL A 154 -4.13 -10.00 -23.70
C VAL A 154 -5.49 -10.69 -23.46
N ALA A 155 -5.50 -11.86 -22.81
CA ALA A 155 -6.71 -12.62 -22.53
C ALA A 155 -6.87 -12.96 -21.02
N GLY A 156 -7.83 -13.81 -20.66
CA GLY A 156 -7.91 -14.41 -19.32
C GLY A 156 -8.23 -13.45 -18.17
N ALA A 157 -7.59 -13.64 -17.02
CA ALA A 157 -8.03 -13.05 -15.74
C ALA A 157 -8.07 -11.51 -15.73
N VAL A 158 -7.16 -10.83 -16.43
CA VAL A 158 -7.17 -9.36 -16.51
C VAL A 158 -8.35 -8.85 -17.33
N VAL A 159 -8.70 -9.51 -18.45
CA VAL A 159 -9.85 -9.17 -19.28
C VAL A 159 -11.14 -9.50 -18.57
N ASP A 160 -11.21 -10.65 -17.88
CA ASP A 160 -12.35 -11.03 -17.05
C ASP A 160 -12.60 -10.02 -15.94
N ALA A 161 -11.53 -9.57 -15.26
CA ALA A 161 -11.61 -8.53 -14.24
C ALA A 161 -12.04 -7.18 -14.82
N PHE A 162 -11.44 -6.75 -15.93
CA PHE A 162 -11.80 -5.51 -16.61
C PHE A 162 -13.27 -5.52 -17.05
N GLY A 163 -13.72 -6.59 -17.69
CA GLY A 163 -15.11 -6.76 -18.11
C GLY A 163 -16.08 -6.78 -16.93
N LEU A 164 -15.73 -7.46 -15.83
CA LEU A 164 -16.52 -7.42 -14.59
C LEU A 164 -16.66 -5.99 -14.06
N TYR A 165 -15.58 -5.21 -14.06
CA TYR A 165 -15.58 -3.85 -13.55
C TYR A 165 -16.42 -2.94 -14.44
N MET A 166 -16.33 -3.06 -15.76
CA MET A 166 -17.10 -2.25 -16.71
C MET A 166 -18.60 -2.54 -16.68
N ARG A 167 -18.97 -3.81 -16.40
CA ARG A 167 -20.36 -4.22 -16.19
C ARG A 167 -20.95 -3.76 -14.85
N SER A 168 -20.10 -3.50 -13.86
CA SER A 168 -20.51 -3.06 -12.52
C SER A 168 -20.67 -1.54 -12.40
N ALA A 169 -20.35 -0.81 -13.46
CA ALA A 169 -20.47 0.64 -13.49
C ALA A 169 -21.95 1.08 -13.53
N PRO A 170 -22.36 2.07 -12.70
CA PRO A 170 -23.71 2.61 -12.73
C PRO A 170 -24.13 3.10 -14.12
N ALA A 171 -25.43 3.08 -14.40
CA ALA A 171 -25.97 3.64 -15.65
C ALA A 171 -25.51 5.11 -15.82
N ASP A 172 -25.15 5.49 -17.03
CA ASP A 172 -24.69 6.84 -17.41
C ASP A 172 -23.41 7.34 -16.71
N SER A 173 -22.73 6.51 -15.91
CA SER A 173 -21.44 6.86 -15.28
C SER A 173 -20.26 6.87 -16.26
N ILE A 174 -20.42 6.22 -17.41
CA ILE A 174 -19.45 6.22 -18.51
C ILE A 174 -20.17 6.80 -19.72
N PRO A 175 -19.61 7.83 -20.41
CA PRO A 175 -20.15 8.35 -21.65
C PRO A 175 -20.46 7.23 -22.66
N SER A 176 -21.58 7.32 -23.36
CA SER A 176 -22.11 6.21 -24.18
C SER A 176 -21.19 5.81 -25.35
N ASP A 177 -20.49 6.79 -25.92
CA ASP A 177 -19.47 6.58 -26.96
C ASP A 177 -18.27 5.80 -26.42
N ILE A 178 -17.73 6.21 -25.26
CA ILE A 178 -16.64 5.49 -24.57
C ILE A 178 -17.08 4.08 -24.18
N ARG A 179 -18.28 3.94 -23.60
CA ARG A 179 -18.84 2.63 -23.24
C ARG A 179 -18.95 1.73 -24.46
N SER A 180 -19.42 2.25 -25.59
CA SER A 180 -19.51 1.48 -26.84
C SER A 180 -18.14 1.03 -27.34
N ALA A 181 -17.11 1.87 -27.22
CA ALA A 181 -15.73 1.52 -27.58
C ALA A 181 -15.18 0.41 -26.67
N ILE A 182 -15.34 0.55 -25.35
CA ILE A 182 -14.93 -0.47 -24.38
C ILE A 182 -15.66 -1.80 -24.63
N ASP A 183 -16.97 -1.78 -24.84
CA ASP A 183 -17.77 -2.97 -25.11
C ASP A 183 -17.34 -3.65 -26.43
N GLN A 184 -16.95 -2.87 -27.44
CA GLN A 184 -16.38 -3.39 -28.69
C GLN A 184 -15.03 -4.07 -28.47
N SER A 185 -14.12 -3.42 -27.71
CA SER A 185 -12.81 -4.00 -27.37
C SER A 185 -12.96 -5.28 -26.55
N LEU A 186 -13.88 -5.33 -25.58
CA LEU A 186 -14.18 -6.54 -24.82
C LEU A 186 -14.72 -7.67 -25.72
N GLN A 187 -15.60 -7.37 -26.68
CA GLN A 187 -16.08 -8.37 -27.64
C GLN A 187 -14.96 -8.90 -28.54
N GLU A 188 -14.02 -8.04 -28.95
CA GLU A 188 -12.84 -8.45 -29.71
C GLU A 188 -11.96 -9.40 -28.89
N LEU A 189 -11.68 -9.05 -27.63
CA LEU A 189 -10.89 -9.88 -26.71
C LEU A 189 -11.56 -11.23 -26.40
N GLU A 190 -12.88 -11.24 -26.17
CA GLU A 190 -13.65 -12.48 -25.99
C GLU A 190 -13.61 -13.36 -27.26
N GLY A 191 -13.66 -12.75 -28.45
CA GLY A 191 -13.49 -13.44 -29.73
C GLY A 191 -12.07 -13.97 -29.97
N GLN A 192 -11.08 -13.43 -29.25
CA GLN A 192 -9.68 -13.82 -29.27
C GLN A 192 -9.32 -14.85 -28.18
N SER A 193 -10.30 -15.42 -27.47
CA SER A 193 -10.18 -16.39 -26.35
C SER A 193 -9.20 -17.57 -26.53
N ASP A 194 -8.69 -17.83 -27.73
CA ASP A 194 -7.67 -18.85 -28.02
C ASP A 194 -6.22 -18.31 -27.97
N ASN A 195 -6.01 -17.00 -27.75
CA ASN A 195 -4.70 -16.36 -27.81
C ASN A 195 -4.07 -16.06 -26.43
N LEU A 196 -2.75 -16.14 -26.46
CA LEU A 196 -1.74 -16.17 -25.41
C LEU A 196 -1.94 -15.17 -24.25
N TRP A 197 -2.03 -15.69 -23.02
CA TRP A 197 -1.55 -14.93 -21.85
C TRP A 197 -0.01 -14.91 -21.88
N THR A 198 0.57 -13.78 -22.26
CA THR A 198 2.01 -13.54 -22.11
C THR A 198 2.19 -12.59 -20.94
N TYR A 199 2.80 -13.08 -19.88
CA TYR A 199 3.24 -12.28 -18.75
C TYR A 199 4.62 -11.74 -19.07
N THR A 200 4.83 -10.43 -18.98
CA THR A 200 6.18 -9.89 -18.97
C THR A 200 6.50 -9.46 -17.56
N PHE A 201 7.44 -10.18 -16.93
CA PHE A 201 8.12 -9.63 -15.77
C PHE A 201 9.18 -8.70 -16.32
N ASP A 202 8.93 -7.40 -16.29
CA ASP A 202 10.06 -6.52 -16.06
C ASP A 202 10.48 -6.74 -14.61
N GLU A 203 11.78 -6.84 -14.40
CA GLU A 203 12.38 -6.95 -13.08
C GLU A 203 12.22 -5.59 -12.36
N SER A 204 11.01 -5.03 -12.28
CA SER A 204 10.73 -3.68 -11.79
C SER A 204 10.81 -3.57 -10.27
N VAL A 205 10.87 -4.72 -9.57
CA VAL A 205 11.35 -4.76 -8.18
C VAL A 205 12.78 -5.26 -8.05
N ALA A 206 13.44 -5.59 -9.16
CA ALA A 206 14.89 -5.65 -9.16
C ALA A 206 15.41 -4.21 -9.10
N VAL A 207 16.21 -3.99 -8.06
CA VAL A 207 17.38 -3.12 -8.04
C VAL A 207 17.41 -2.23 -9.26
N ALA A 208 16.82 -1.04 -9.15
CA ALA A 208 17.03 0.02 -10.13
C ALA A 208 18.53 0.01 -10.42
N ASP A 209 18.86 -0.39 -11.64
CA ASP A 209 20.22 -0.53 -12.10
C ASP A 209 20.89 0.78 -11.72
N VAL A 210 21.88 0.69 -10.83
CA VAL A 210 22.45 1.83 -10.10
C VAL A 210 23.09 2.75 -11.13
N ALA A 211 22.28 3.60 -11.75
CA ALA A 211 22.66 4.74 -12.53
C ALA A 211 23.08 5.84 -11.54
N MET A 212 24.07 5.51 -10.70
CA MET A 212 24.99 6.46 -10.09
C MET A 212 25.93 7.09 -11.14
N GLY A 213 25.62 6.98 -12.44
CA GLY A 213 26.28 7.73 -13.49
C GLY A 213 25.64 9.10 -13.64
N HIS A 214 26.25 10.12 -13.03
CA HIS A 214 26.01 11.57 -13.23
C HIS A 214 25.39 12.38 -12.08
N PHE A 215 25.64 12.03 -10.82
CA PHE A 215 25.97 13.10 -9.87
C PHE A 215 27.44 13.45 -10.06
N ASP A 216 27.68 14.69 -10.46
CA ASP A 216 28.97 15.31 -10.76
C ASP A 216 30.09 14.75 -9.86
N SER A 217 30.93 13.87 -10.44
CA SER A 217 32.08 13.26 -9.76
C SER A 217 33.23 14.26 -9.56
N SER A 218 32.96 15.56 -9.64
CA SER A 218 33.82 16.58 -9.10
C SER A 218 33.17 17.14 -7.84
N LEU A 219 33.53 16.58 -6.68
CA LEU A 219 33.76 17.27 -5.40
C LEU A 219 33.94 16.21 -4.28
N THR A 220 35.22 16.04 -3.89
CA THR A 220 35.69 15.78 -2.51
C THR A 220 34.83 14.92 -1.58
N SER A 221 35.28 13.69 -1.29
CA SER A 221 35.21 12.99 0.03
C SER A 221 34.06 13.36 1.00
N ALA A 222 32.83 13.52 0.52
CA ALA A 222 31.69 13.87 1.34
C ALA A 222 31.09 12.60 1.93
N ILE A 223 30.79 12.63 3.22
CA ILE A 223 30.10 11.55 3.92
C ILE A 223 28.65 11.57 3.42
N THR A 224 28.30 10.65 2.52
CA THR A 224 26.90 10.40 2.17
C THR A 224 26.30 9.49 3.23
N VAL A 225 25.13 9.85 3.75
CA VAL A 225 24.32 8.99 4.62
C VAL A 225 23.16 8.45 3.80
N ASP A 226 23.13 7.14 3.72
CA ASP A 226 22.08 6.35 3.08
C ASP A 226 20.93 6.18 4.07
N VAL A 227 19.73 6.63 3.68
CA VAL A 227 18.57 6.69 4.56
C VAL A 227 17.49 5.76 4.05
N LEU A 228 16.94 4.95 4.96
CA LEU A 228 15.73 4.19 4.72
C LEU A 228 14.53 5.09 5.02
N ASN A 229 13.73 5.40 4.00
CA ASN A 229 12.52 6.18 4.21
C ASN A 229 11.46 5.40 4.99
N ASP A 230 10.78 6.08 5.90
CA ASP A 230 9.58 5.55 6.56
C ASP A 230 8.43 5.50 5.55
N LEU A 231 7.95 4.29 5.27
CA LEU A 231 6.88 4.06 4.31
C LEU A 231 5.51 4.58 4.80
N ASN A 232 5.38 4.99 6.07
CA ASN A 232 4.19 5.70 6.58
C ASN A 232 4.23 7.19 6.23
N ALA A 233 5.42 7.77 6.13
CA ALA A 233 5.61 9.21 5.97
C ALA A 233 5.39 9.70 4.53
N VAL A 234 5.57 8.82 3.55
CA VAL A 234 5.36 9.10 2.12
C VAL A 234 4.58 7.96 1.49
N PRO A 235 3.51 8.25 0.71
CA PRO A 235 2.82 7.21 -0.05
C PRO A 235 3.80 6.41 -0.93
N PRO A 236 3.78 5.07 -0.89
CA PRO A 236 4.73 4.22 -1.61
C PRO A 236 4.82 4.50 -3.12
N ARG A 237 3.73 4.99 -3.73
CA ARG A 237 3.65 5.32 -5.16
C ARG A 237 4.46 6.55 -5.60
N LEU A 238 4.97 7.37 -4.67
CA LEU A 238 5.65 8.62 -5.05
C LEU A 238 7.15 8.42 -5.30
N LEU A 239 7.84 7.77 -4.37
CA LEU A 239 9.29 7.58 -4.43
C LEU A 239 9.64 6.19 -4.94
N ILE A 240 10.76 6.08 -5.64
CA ILE A 240 11.32 4.78 -6.04
C ILE A 240 11.64 3.97 -4.79
N PHE A 241 11.18 2.72 -4.76
CA PHE A 241 11.51 1.77 -3.70
C PHE A 241 12.63 0.85 -4.18
N ASN A 242 13.86 1.09 -3.74
CA ASN A 242 15.02 0.32 -4.18
C ASN A 242 15.10 -1.10 -3.57
N GLY A 243 14.25 -1.40 -2.58
CA GLY A 243 14.26 -2.65 -1.84
C GLY A 243 14.19 -2.45 -0.33
N PRO A 244 13.84 -3.49 0.45
CA PRO A 244 13.55 -3.33 1.87
C PRO A 244 14.79 -2.96 2.71
N GLY A 245 15.97 -3.43 2.32
CA GLY A 245 17.24 -3.14 2.98
C GLY A 245 18.10 -2.11 2.24
N LEU A 246 17.58 -1.49 1.18
CA LEU A 246 18.31 -0.53 0.35
C LEU A 246 17.75 0.88 0.57
N PRO A 247 18.62 1.91 0.61
CA PRO A 247 18.22 3.30 0.78
C PRO A 247 17.47 3.82 -0.45
N ASP A 248 16.47 4.65 -0.20
CA ASP A 248 15.67 5.38 -1.18
C ASP A 248 15.76 6.91 -0.97
N VAL A 249 16.35 7.33 0.14
CA VAL A 249 16.69 8.73 0.44
C VAL A 249 18.19 8.84 0.68
N PHE A 250 18.78 9.92 0.18
CA PHE A 250 20.20 10.22 0.33
C PHE A 250 20.38 11.57 1.01
N ALA A 251 21.25 11.63 2.01
CA ALA A 251 21.62 12.88 2.66
C ALA A 251 23.12 13.15 2.47
N THR A 252 23.48 14.37 2.09
CA THR A 252 24.88 14.80 1.96
C THR A 252 25.09 16.17 2.61
N PRO A 253 26.27 16.45 3.19
CA PRO A 253 26.65 17.79 3.59
C PRO A 253 26.81 18.67 2.35
N ALA A 254 26.03 19.74 2.24
CA ALA A 254 26.14 20.68 1.12
C ALA A 254 27.15 21.80 1.41
N GLU A 255 26.99 22.46 2.56
CA GLU A 255 27.82 23.56 3.06
C GLU A 255 27.85 23.51 4.61
N PRO A 256 28.75 24.24 5.29
CA PRO A 256 28.77 24.27 6.76
C PRO A 256 27.39 24.64 7.34
N GLY A 257 26.79 23.71 8.07
CA GLY A 257 25.47 23.88 8.69
C GLY A 257 24.27 23.63 7.76
N LEU A 258 24.48 23.02 6.59
CA LEU A 258 23.43 22.69 5.62
C LEU A 258 23.57 21.23 5.15
N ALA A 259 22.47 20.48 5.16
CA ALA A 259 22.36 19.18 4.53
C ALA A 259 21.51 19.27 3.26
N GLU A 260 21.87 18.54 2.23
CA GLU A 260 21.02 18.27 1.07
C GLU A 260 20.44 16.87 1.20
N VAL A 261 19.12 16.76 1.15
CA VAL A 261 18.37 15.49 1.22
C VAL A 261 17.66 15.29 -0.10
N SER A 262 17.80 14.13 -0.73
CA SER A 262 17.22 13.84 -2.04
C SER A 262 16.67 12.42 -2.17
N ALA A 263 15.71 12.25 -3.08
CA ALA A 263 15.14 10.97 -3.49
C ALA A 263 14.64 11.04 -4.95
N GLN A 264 14.42 9.89 -5.57
CA GLN A 264 13.88 9.79 -6.93
C GLN A 264 12.36 9.55 -6.92
N LEU A 265 11.64 10.26 -7.79
CA LEU A 265 10.25 9.98 -8.13
C LEU A 265 10.14 8.77 -9.04
N ARG A 266 9.05 8.01 -8.90
CA ARG A 266 8.70 6.93 -9.83
C ARG A 266 8.33 7.46 -11.23
N ASP A 267 8.37 6.56 -12.21
CA ASP A 267 8.21 6.89 -13.64
C ASP A 267 6.86 7.46 -14.01
N ASN A 268 5.83 6.99 -13.33
CA ASN A 268 4.43 7.36 -13.55
C ASN A 268 3.95 8.53 -12.68
N VAL A 269 4.84 9.16 -11.90
CA VAL A 269 4.48 10.26 -11.01
C VAL A 269 4.54 11.59 -11.76
N ASP A 270 3.42 12.30 -11.78
CA ASP A 270 3.37 13.68 -12.25
C ASP A 270 4.10 14.61 -11.27
N GLU A 271 5.24 15.16 -11.71
CA GLU A 271 6.07 16.11 -10.97
C GLU A 271 5.29 17.37 -10.54
N THR A 272 4.20 17.70 -11.22
CA THR A 272 3.37 18.87 -10.94
C THR A 272 2.17 18.58 -10.02
N SER A 273 2.01 17.32 -9.60
CA SER A 273 0.93 16.93 -8.71
C SER A 273 1.04 17.61 -7.34
N SER A 274 -0.10 17.84 -6.70
CA SER A 274 -0.14 18.44 -5.36
C SER A 274 0.60 17.58 -4.34
N GLU A 275 0.52 16.25 -4.45
CA GLU A 275 1.21 15.32 -3.54
C GLU A 275 2.74 15.50 -3.57
N VAL A 276 3.31 15.76 -4.76
CA VAL A 276 4.75 15.99 -4.93
C VAL A 276 5.15 17.39 -4.47
N ALA A 277 4.35 18.41 -4.81
CA ALA A 277 4.58 19.79 -4.40
C ALA A 277 4.54 19.98 -2.87
N GLU A 278 3.90 19.05 -2.17
CA GLU A 278 3.68 19.02 -0.73
C GLU A 278 4.71 18.17 0.04
N LEU A 279 5.79 17.72 -0.61
CA LEU A 279 6.87 16.99 0.06
C LEU A 279 7.82 17.93 0.82
N PHE A 280 8.25 17.50 2.00
CA PHE A 280 9.24 18.17 2.85
C PHE A 280 10.34 17.20 3.23
N ALA A 281 11.56 17.70 3.35
CA ALA A 281 12.63 16.95 4.00
C ALA A 281 12.82 17.45 5.43
N VAL A 282 13.16 16.53 6.32
CA VAL A 282 13.35 16.79 7.75
C VAL A 282 14.68 16.20 8.21
N ALA A 283 15.23 16.82 9.24
CA ALA A 283 16.40 16.34 9.97
C ALA A 283 16.04 16.25 11.46
N ALA A 284 16.41 15.15 12.11
CA ALA A 284 16.17 14.90 13.51
C ALA A 284 17.45 14.48 14.23
N ASP A 285 17.55 14.79 15.51
CA ASP A 285 18.59 14.28 16.40
C ASP A 285 18.46 12.75 16.53
N SER A 286 19.51 12.00 16.17
CA SER A 286 19.41 10.53 16.01
C SER A 286 19.06 9.78 17.29
N THR A 287 19.42 10.33 18.45
CA THR A 287 19.13 9.71 19.76
C THR A 287 17.72 10.03 20.24
N SER A 288 17.27 11.27 20.06
CA SER A 288 16.00 11.72 20.65
C SER A 288 14.82 11.77 19.68
N GLY A 289 15.07 11.62 18.37
CA GLY A 289 14.07 11.76 17.32
C GLY A 289 13.55 13.19 17.14
N ASN A 290 14.02 14.16 17.95
CA ASN A 290 13.53 15.53 17.90
C ASN A 290 13.96 16.21 16.60
N LEU A 291 12.99 16.82 15.91
CA LEU A 291 13.25 17.58 14.70
C LEU A 291 14.15 18.79 14.98
N VAL A 292 15.24 18.90 14.23
CA VAL A 292 16.22 20.00 14.31
C VAL A 292 16.13 20.94 13.11
N GLY A 293 15.56 20.48 12.01
CA GLY A 293 15.42 21.28 10.80
C GLY A 293 14.46 20.64 9.80
N PHE A 294 13.89 21.46 8.93
CA PHE A 294 13.06 21.02 7.82
C PHE A 294 13.17 22.01 6.66
N ALA A 295 12.86 21.54 5.45
CA ALA A 295 12.76 22.39 4.26
C ALA A 295 11.79 21.77 3.24
N PRO A 296 11.03 22.59 2.49
CA PRO A 296 10.21 22.09 1.39
C PRO A 296 11.10 21.49 0.30
N CYS A 297 10.63 20.42 -0.32
CA CYS A 297 11.30 19.82 -1.45
C CYS A 297 11.06 20.62 -2.74
N GLN A 298 12.03 20.55 -3.63
CA GLN A 298 11.96 21.03 -5.01
C GLN A 298 12.15 19.84 -5.93
N VAL A 299 11.48 19.87 -7.09
CA VAL A 299 11.59 18.82 -8.10
C VAL A 299 12.36 19.33 -9.30
N SER A 300 13.33 18.54 -9.75
CA SER A 300 14.08 18.79 -10.96
C SER A 300 14.49 17.46 -11.58
N GLY A 301 13.98 17.15 -12.78
CA GLY A 301 14.36 15.94 -13.51
C GLY A 301 14.10 14.69 -12.69
N ARG A 302 12.87 14.54 -12.18
CA ARG A 302 12.40 13.45 -11.32
C ARG A 302 13.09 13.28 -9.96
N THR A 303 14.06 14.13 -9.65
CA THR A 303 14.67 14.15 -8.32
C THR A 303 13.95 15.14 -7.44
N VAL A 304 13.47 14.67 -6.28
CA VAL A 304 12.97 15.50 -5.18
C VAL A 304 14.16 15.81 -4.28
N ALA A 305 14.45 17.08 -4.05
CA ALA A 305 15.57 17.49 -3.19
C ALA A 305 15.22 18.69 -2.31
N ALA A 306 15.80 18.75 -1.12
CA ALA A 306 15.65 19.85 -0.19
C ALA A 306 16.97 20.16 0.51
N ARG A 307 17.16 21.42 0.88
CA ARG A 307 18.33 21.89 1.62
C ARG A 307 17.92 22.31 3.03
N ILE A 308 18.33 21.53 4.02
CA ILE A 308 17.91 21.65 5.42
C ILE A 308 18.99 22.38 6.23
N PRO A 309 18.67 23.53 6.84
CA PRO A 309 19.55 24.18 7.81
C PRO A 309 19.67 23.34 9.09
N LEU A 310 20.89 23.00 9.51
CA LEU A 310 21.16 22.13 10.66
C LEU A 310 21.26 22.86 12.00
N GLN A 311 21.09 24.19 12.01
CA GLN A 311 21.10 25.03 13.22
C GLN A 311 22.32 24.81 14.14
N GLY A 312 23.49 24.54 13.56
CA GLY A 312 24.73 24.29 14.31
C GLY A 312 24.89 22.86 14.84
N ARG A 313 24.00 21.92 14.47
CA ARG A 313 24.16 20.49 14.72
C ARG A 313 25.13 19.85 13.72
N GLU A 314 25.86 18.85 14.18
CA GLU A 314 26.76 18.06 13.35
C GLU A 314 25.97 17.04 12.52
N PHE A 315 26.29 16.96 11.22
CA PHE A 315 25.61 16.10 10.26
C PHE A 315 25.56 14.61 10.69
N THR A 316 26.62 14.11 11.30
CA THR A 316 26.74 12.69 11.70
C THR A 316 25.89 12.30 12.90
N GLY A 317 25.32 13.26 13.63
CA GLY A 317 24.43 13.01 14.77
C GLY A 317 22.95 13.12 14.40
N LEU A 318 22.62 13.07 13.10
CA LEU A 318 21.28 13.33 12.60
C LEU A 318 20.77 12.17 11.74
N HIS A 319 19.46 11.95 11.83
CA HIS A 319 18.69 11.18 10.86
C HIS A 319 17.88 12.12 9.97
N PHE A 320 17.63 11.69 8.74
CA PHE A 320 16.90 12.46 7.74
C PHE A 320 15.71 11.66 7.23
N ALA A 321 14.71 12.34 6.67
CA ALA A 321 13.61 11.71 5.96
C ALA A 321 12.95 12.67 4.99
N ILE A 322 12.15 12.13 4.07
CA ILE A 322 11.17 12.90 3.29
C ILE A 322 9.78 12.54 3.84
N VAL A 323 8.90 13.54 3.95
CA VAL A 323 7.55 13.41 4.50
C VAL A 323 6.56 14.16 3.60
N GLY A 324 5.33 13.66 3.48
CA GLY A 324 4.23 14.37 2.81
C GLY A 324 3.51 15.37 3.72
N ALA A 325 2.88 16.42 3.16
CA ALA A 325 2.25 17.50 3.94
C ALA A 325 1.08 17.08 4.86
N GLY A 326 0.54 15.87 4.69
CA GLY A 326 -0.49 15.31 5.57
C GLY A 326 0.05 14.47 6.74
N PHE A 327 1.35 14.21 6.79
CA PHE A 327 1.94 13.36 7.82
C PHE A 327 2.14 14.14 9.12
N ASN A 328 1.70 13.57 10.23
CA ASN A 328 1.88 14.16 11.55
C ASN A 328 3.36 14.04 11.96
N PRO A 329 4.11 15.13 12.14
CA PRO A 329 5.53 15.04 12.46
C PRO A 329 5.84 14.35 13.80
N VAL A 330 4.85 14.26 14.70
CA VAL A 330 4.97 13.52 15.97
C VAL A 330 4.98 12.01 15.77
N GLU A 331 4.43 11.52 14.66
CA GLU A 331 4.43 10.10 14.26
C GLU A 331 5.70 9.73 13.49
N LEU A 332 6.64 10.67 13.31
CA LEU A 332 7.87 10.40 12.61
C LEU A 332 8.89 9.73 13.53
N HIS A 333 9.26 8.50 13.19
CA HIS A 333 10.13 7.66 14.00
C HIS A 333 11.59 7.75 13.53
N LEU A 334 12.28 8.84 13.90
CA LEU A 334 13.70 9.07 13.54
C LEU A 334 14.70 8.86 14.69
N ASP A 335 14.28 8.25 15.80
CA ASP A 335 15.23 7.72 16.79
C ASP A 335 15.72 6.31 16.39
N ASP A 336 16.72 5.77 17.10
CA ASP A 336 17.32 4.48 16.77
C ASP A 336 16.31 3.32 16.77
N LEU A 337 15.37 3.32 17.72
CA LEU A 337 14.28 2.33 17.78
C LEU A 337 13.35 2.47 16.57
N GLY A 338 12.95 3.69 16.28
CA GLY A 338 12.09 4.07 15.17
C GLY A 338 12.65 3.65 13.81
N VAL A 339 13.92 3.96 13.54
CA VAL A 339 14.62 3.51 12.33
C VAL A 339 14.64 1.99 12.24
N GLY A 340 14.85 1.30 13.36
CA GLY A 340 14.75 -0.16 13.43
C GLY A 340 13.36 -0.69 13.06
N VAL A 341 12.29 -0.08 13.58
CA VAL A 341 10.90 -0.44 13.27
C VAL A 341 10.59 -0.14 11.81
N SER A 342 10.96 1.03 11.28
CA SER A 342 10.78 1.38 9.87
C SER A 342 11.48 0.38 8.95
N LYS A 343 12.67 -0.11 9.33
CA LYS A 343 13.35 -1.18 8.59
C LYS A 343 12.52 -2.46 8.58
N ALA A 344 11.99 -2.91 9.72
CA ALA A 344 11.11 -4.07 9.78
C ALA A 344 9.85 -3.90 8.92
N ASP A 345 9.20 -2.73 8.98
CA ASP A 345 8.02 -2.38 8.18
C ASP A 345 8.30 -2.48 6.68
N ARG A 346 9.49 -2.02 6.22
CA ARG A 346 9.91 -2.15 4.82
C ARG A 346 9.95 -3.62 4.38
N TYR A 347 10.50 -4.51 5.20
CA TYR A 347 10.49 -5.94 4.92
C TYR A 347 9.06 -6.51 4.95
N CYS A 348 8.22 -6.13 5.91
CA CYS A 348 6.83 -6.58 5.96
C CYS A 348 6.03 -6.21 4.70
N ARG A 349 6.10 -4.94 4.28
CA ARG A 349 5.42 -4.46 3.07
C ARG A 349 5.96 -5.09 1.80
N TYR A 350 7.28 -5.30 1.73
CA TYR A 350 7.90 -5.95 0.59
C TYR A 350 7.46 -7.41 0.47
N ALA A 351 7.51 -8.14 1.57
CA ALA A 351 7.05 -9.53 1.65
C ALA A 351 5.57 -9.66 1.25
N TRP A 352 4.71 -8.78 1.75
CA TRP A 352 3.29 -8.72 1.39
C TRP A 352 3.07 -8.38 -0.08
N THR A 353 3.79 -7.40 -0.62
CA THR A 353 3.72 -7.01 -2.05
C THR A 353 4.07 -8.21 -2.94
N LEU A 354 5.19 -8.88 -2.67
CA LEU A 354 5.61 -10.05 -3.44
C LEU A 354 4.60 -11.21 -3.36
N HIS A 355 4.02 -11.46 -2.18
CA HIS A 355 2.98 -12.48 -2.01
C HIS A 355 1.74 -12.19 -2.85
N ARG A 356 1.34 -10.92 -2.94
CA ARG A 356 0.21 -10.48 -3.78
C ARG A 356 0.53 -10.54 -5.28
N VAL A 357 1.73 -10.13 -5.69
CA VAL A 357 2.21 -10.29 -7.08
C VAL A 357 2.16 -11.77 -7.50
N ALA A 358 2.63 -12.67 -6.64
CA ALA A 358 2.52 -14.11 -6.88
C ALA A 358 1.05 -14.58 -7.01
N GLY A 359 0.14 -14.05 -6.18
CA GLY A 359 -1.29 -14.31 -6.28
C GLY A 359 -1.93 -13.80 -7.58
N ALA A 360 -1.52 -12.62 -8.06
CA ALA A 360 -1.94 -12.07 -9.36
C ALA A 360 -1.46 -12.95 -10.52
N ALA A 361 -0.20 -13.37 -10.49
CA ALA A 361 0.38 -14.27 -11.49
C ALA A 361 -0.28 -15.67 -11.48
N LEU A 362 -0.62 -16.20 -10.30
CA LEU A 362 -1.41 -17.43 -10.16
C LEU A 362 -2.81 -17.28 -10.77
N SER A 363 -3.47 -16.15 -10.54
CA SER A 363 -4.81 -15.86 -11.09
C SER A 363 -4.81 -15.85 -12.62
N GLY A 364 -3.74 -15.34 -13.25
CA GLY A 364 -3.57 -15.33 -14.71
C GLY A 364 -3.13 -16.67 -15.32
N SER A 365 -2.60 -17.60 -14.52
CA SER A 365 -2.03 -18.85 -14.99
C SER A 365 -3.11 -19.94 -15.17
N GLY A 366 -3.76 -20.01 -16.34
CA GLY A 366 -4.71 -21.11 -16.57
C GLY A 366 -5.45 -21.19 -17.91
N ILE A 367 -5.40 -20.17 -18.76
CA ILE A 367 -6.19 -20.13 -20.01
C ILE A 367 -5.26 -19.80 -21.19
N GLY A 368 -5.25 -20.65 -22.21
CA GLY A 368 -4.56 -20.38 -23.49
C GLY A 368 -3.03 -20.44 -23.49
N THR A 369 -2.37 -20.78 -22.37
CA THR A 369 -0.90 -20.85 -22.28
C THR A 369 -0.35 -22.20 -22.72
N SER A 370 0.78 -22.18 -23.44
CA SER A 370 1.53 -23.41 -23.74
C SER A 370 2.04 -24.07 -22.46
N GLY A 371 2.24 -25.39 -22.45
CA GLY A 371 2.78 -26.08 -21.28
C GLY A 371 4.12 -25.51 -20.80
N ALA A 372 4.98 -25.06 -21.72
CA ALA A 372 6.24 -24.40 -21.40
C ALA A 372 6.04 -23.04 -20.70
N GLN A 373 5.05 -22.26 -21.12
CA GLN A 373 4.71 -20.98 -20.49
C GLN A 373 4.13 -21.19 -19.08
N ILE A 374 3.29 -22.22 -18.90
CA ILE A 374 2.76 -22.60 -17.58
C ILE A 374 3.91 -22.97 -16.63
N ASP A 375 4.89 -23.74 -17.10
CA ASP A 375 6.02 -24.15 -16.28
C ASP A 375 6.99 -22.99 -15.98
N GLN A 376 7.19 -22.07 -16.93
CA GLN A 376 7.92 -20.83 -16.70
C GLN A 376 7.22 -19.96 -15.65
N ASN A 377 5.91 -19.75 -15.77
CA ASN A 377 5.12 -18.97 -14.82
C ASN A 377 5.19 -19.58 -13.42
N ARG A 378 5.08 -20.91 -13.30
CA ARG A 378 5.22 -21.62 -12.01
C ARG A 378 6.58 -21.42 -11.37
N THR A 379 7.65 -21.45 -12.17
CA THR A 379 9.01 -21.23 -11.69
C THR A 379 9.15 -19.82 -11.13
N HIS A 380 8.69 -18.83 -11.88
CA HIS A 380 8.73 -17.43 -11.45
C HIS A 380 7.89 -17.19 -10.17
N ILE A 381 6.66 -17.70 -10.13
CA ILE A 381 5.80 -17.63 -8.93
C ILE A 381 6.51 -18.25 -7.71
N ALA A 382 7.19 -19.38 -7.89
CA ALA A 382 7.92 -20.03 -6.80
C ALA A 382 9.13 -19.20 -6.33
N GLU A 383 9.83 -18.51 -7.23
CA GLU A 383 10.92 -17.58 -6.92
C GLU A 383 10.39 -16.34 -6.18
N THR A 384 9.31 -15.72 -6.66
CA THR A 384 8.63 -14.60 -6.00
C THR A 384 8.20 -14.97 -4.57
N LEU A 385 7.61 -16.14 -4.37
CA LEU A 385 7.21 -16.62 -3.04
C LEU A 385 8.41 -16.93 -2.15
N THR A 386 9.51 -17.42 -2.71
CA THR A 386 10.75 -17.62 -1.95
C THR A 386 11.30 -16.29 -1.43
N SER A 387 11.31 -15.27 -2.28
CA SER A 387 11.71 -13.90 -1.90
C SER A 387 10.75 -13.29 -0.87
N ALA A 388 9.43 -13.50 -1.01
CA ALA A 388 8.44 -13.06 -0.03
C ALA A 388 8.70 -13.66 1.35
N ARG A 389 8.90 -14.98 1.42
CA ARG A 389 9.20 -15.70 2.69
C ARG A 389 10.51 -15.23 3.31
N ALA A 390 11.57 -15.07 2.51
CA ALA A 390 12.85 -14.57 2.99
C ALA A 390 12.72 -13.15 3.56
N SER A 391 11.92 -12.29 2.93
CA SER A 391 11.65 -10.94 3.40
C SER A 391 10.83 -10.93 4.70
N ALA A 392 9.78 -11.74 4.81
CA ALA A 392 9.00 -11.88 6.04
C ALA A 392 9.84 -12.40 7.21
N GLN A 393 10.73 -13.36 6.95
CA GLN A 393 11.67 -13.85 7.95
C GLN A 393 12.67 -12.76 8.38
N SER A 394 13.18 -11.97 7.43
CA SER A 394 14.07 -10.83 7.73
C SER A 394 13.38 -9.77 8.59
N ALA A 395 12.09 -9.50 8.36
CA ALA A 395 11.30 -8.62 9.22
C ALA A 395 11.21 -9.16 10.65
N LEU A 396 10.87 -10.45 10.80
CA LEU A 396 10.74 -11.07 12.11
C LEU A 396 12.06 -11.06 12.89
N ASP A 397 13.17 -11.32 12.21
CA ASP A 397 14.50 -11.29 12.83
C ASP A 397 14.92 -9.88 13.22
N ALA A 398 14.57 -8.86 12.42
CA ALA A 398 14.79 -7.46 12.78
C ALA A 398 14.01 -7.07 14.04
N VAL A 399 12.71 -7.40 14.13
CA VAL A 399 11.90 -7.09 15.32
C VAL A 399 12.37 -7.86 16.55
N ARG A 400 12.83 -9.12 16.39
CA ARG A 400 13.41 -9.88 17.50
C ARG A 400 14.69 -9.24 18.04
N GLY A 401 15.57 -8.78 17.16
CA GLY A 401 16.75 -8.01 17.56
C GLY A 401 16.36 -6.76 18.36
N LEU A 402 15.32 -6.03 17.94
CA LEU A 402 14.80 -4.90 18.72
C LEU A 402 14.21 -5.33 20.07
N CYS A 403 13.51 -6.46 20.15
CA CYS A 403 13.01 -6.98 21.42
C CYS A 403 14.15 -7.34 22.39
N ASP A 404 15.28 -7.83 21.87
CA ASP A 404 16.48 -8.15 22.65
C ASP A 404 17.19 -6.88 23.13
N ASP A 405 17.25 -5.83 22.30
CA ASP A 405 17.86 -4.54 22.65
C ASP A 405 16.99 -3.70 23.60
N TYR A 406 15.66 -3.86 23.54
CA TYR A 406 14.66 -3.11 24.31
C TYR A 406 13.77 -4.06 25.12
N GLU A 407 14.41 -4.78 26.06
CA GLU A 407 13.74 -5.73 26.95
C GLU A 407 12.51 -5.09 27.65
N ASP A 408 11.45 -5.89 27.84
CA ASP A 408 10.16 -5.51 28.45
C ASP A 408 9.22 -4.57 27.67
N SER A 409 9.54 -4.14 26.44
CA SER A 409 8.57 -3.39 25.61
C SER A 409 7.40 -4.28 25.18
N ARG A 410 6.21 -3.96 25.67
CA ARG A 410 4.96 -4.65 25.27
C ARG A 410 4.58 -4.35 23.83
N GLU A 411 4.84 -3.12 23.36
CA GLU A 411 4.56 -2.74 21.97
C GLU A 411 5.40 -3.55 20.99
N LEU A 412 6.70 -3.73 21.27
CA LEU A 412 7.58 -4.54 20.43
C LEU A 412 7.19 -6.02 20.43
N GLN A 413 6.77 -6.56 21.58
CA GLN A 413 6.25 -7.93 21.64
C GLN A 413 4.98 -8.10 20.81
N ALA A 414 4.04 -7.15 20.89
CA ALA A 414 2.83 -7.16 20.09
C ALA A 414 3.14 -7.04 18.58
N TYR A 415 4.13 -6.22 18.22
CA TYR A 415 4.59 -6.11 16.85
C TYR A 415 5.28 -7.39 16.35
N ALA A 416 6.11 -8.04 17.18
CA ALA A 416 6.72 -9.33 16.85
C ALA A 416 5.66 -10.42 16.60
N ASP A 417 4.56 -10.40 17.35
CA ASP A 417 3.42 -11.31 17.15
C ASP A 417 2.68 -11.00 15.84
N ALA A 418 2.50 -9.73 15.49
CA ALA A 418 1.92 -9.30 14.22
C ALA A 418 2.78 -9.74 13.02
N VAL A 419 4.10 -9.53 13.08
CA VAL A 419 5.04 -9.94 12.03
C VAL A 419 5.09 -11.47 11.90
N ARG A 420 5.02 -12.21 13.00
CA ARG A 420 4.92 -13.68 12.95
C ARG A 420 3.64 -14.13 12.23
N ARG A 421 2.51 -13.50 12.54
CA ARG A 421 1.23 -13.77 11.87
C ARG A 421 1.31 -13.48 10.37
N LEU A 422 1.94 -12.37 9.97
CA LEU A 422 2.21 -12.07 8.56
C LEU A 422 3.07 -13.15 7.89
N ARG A 423 4.13 -13.61 8.57
CA ARG A 423 4.97 -14.69 8.04
C ARG A 423 4.16 -15.97 7.81
N ASP A 424 3.31 -16.35 8.76
CA ASP A 424 2.46 -17.54 8.63
C ASP A 424 1.44 -17.40 7.47
N LEU A 425 0.96 -16.19 7.18
CA LEU A 425 0.18 -15.88 5.96
C LEU A 425 1.01 -16.10 4.69
N ILE A 426 2.26 -15.61 4.67
CA ILE A 426 3.16 -15.68 3.50
C ILE A 426 3.67 -17.11 3.24
N ASP A 427 3.78 -17.92 4.29
CA ASP A 427 4.08 -19.35 4.17
C ASP A 427 2.92 -20.13 3.53
N SER A 428 1.70 -19.61 3.61
CA SER A 428 0.51 -20.16 2.96
C SER A 428 0.45 -19.78 1.47
N ASP A 429 -0.22 -20.60 0.66
CA ASP A 429 -0.41 -20.30 -0.76
C ASP A 429 -1.20 -18.98 -0.93
N PRO A 430 -0.81 -18.12 -1.91
CA PRO A 430 -1.54 -16.90 -2.19
C PRO A 430 -3.00 -17.18 -2.54
N VAL A 431 -3.88 -16.34 -2.02
CA VAL A 431 -5.31 -16.39 -2.35
C VAL A 431 -5.53 -15.74 -3.72
N PHE A 432 -6.10 -16.50 -4.66
CA PHE A 432 -6.42 -16.04 -6.02
C PHE A 432 -7.94 -15.93 -6.27
N ASP A 433 -8.78 -16.29 -5.30
CA ASP A 433 -10.24 -16.21 -5.36
C ASP A 433 -10.86 -15.50 -4.13
N GLY A 434 -12.18 -15.28 -4.17
CA GLY A 434 -12.90 -14.63 -3.07
C GLY A 434 -12.61 -13.12 -2.88
N PRO A 435 -12.94 -12.55 -1.72
CA PRO A 435 -12.88 -11.10 -1.50
C PRO A 435 -11.45 -10.55 -1.35
N THR A 436 -10.48 -11.40 -1.00
CA THR A 436 -9.06 -11.03 -0.80
C THR A 436 -8.18 -11.20 -2.03
N ARG A 437 -8.76 -11.69 -3.14
CA ARG A 437 -8.06 -11.88 -4.42
C ARG A 437 -7.38 -10.58 -4.91
N PRO A 438 -6.44 -10.66 -5.86
CA PRO A 438 -5.87 -9.49 -6.52
C PRO A 438 -6.90 -8.50 -7.09
N GLY A 439 -6.54 -7.21 -7.09
CA GLY A 439 -7.23 -6.11 -7.76
C GLY A 439 -7.04 -6.13 -9.27
N PHE A 440 -7.78 -5.29 -9.98
CA PHE A 440 -7.53 -5.09 -11.42
C PHE A 440 -6.17 -4.43 -11.64
N ALA A 441 -5.77 -3.46 -10.83
CA ALA A 441 -4.47 -2.81 -10.95
C ALA A 441 -3.31 -3.80 -10.83
N GLU A 442 -3.40 -4.75 -9.90
CA GLU A 442 -2.37 -5.77 -9.71
C GLU A 442 -2.32 -6.76 -10.87
N LEU A 443 -3.46 -7.08 -11.51
CA LEU A 443 -3.51 -7.92 -12.70
C LEU A 443 -3.06 -7.17 -13.96
N TYR A 444 -3.34 -5.88 -14.07
CA TYR A 444 -2.96 -5.06 -15.21
C TYR A 444 -1.46 -4.76 -15.23
N ALA A 445 -0.87 -4.52 -14.04
CA ALA A 445 0.59 -4.37 -13.88
C ALA A 445 1.40 -5.57 -14.38
N LEU A 446 0.74 -6.72 -14.55
CA LEU A 446 1.36 -7.94 -15.08
C LEU A 446 1.50 -7.97 -16.60
N VAL A 447 0.76 -7.12 -17.30
CA VAL A 447 0.62 -7.14 -18.76
C VAL A 447 0.90 -5.78 -19.40
N SER A 448 1.02 -4.73 -18.60
CA SER A 448 1.42 -3.39 -19.02
C SER A 448 2.95 -3.29 -19.06
N GLU A 449 3.50 -2.97 -20.22
CA GLU A 449 4.91 -2.55 -20.42
C GLU A 449 4.98 -1.13 -20.99
#